data_AF-X1A6A2-F1
#
_entry.id   AF-X1A6A2-F1
#
_cell.length_a   1.000
_cell.length_b   1.000
_cell.length_c   1.000
_cell.angle_alpha   90.00
_cell.angle_beta   90.00
_cell.angle_gamma   90.00
#
_symmetry.space_group_name_H-M   'P 1'
#
loop_
_entity.id
_entity.type
_entity.pdbx_description
1 polymer ?
#
loop_
_entity_poly.entity_id
_entity_poly.type
_entity_poly.pdbx_seq_one_letter_code
_entity_poly.pdbx_strand_id
1 'polypeptide(L)'
;MNLFELFIFSFLVALTGAISPGPLLTFTIYKTLKSEKKGYLIGILVVIGHAALEFVLILLLLTGVSFFLQNITILILIGLIGGFLLCFFGIMVIKDVLKIGSI
;
A
#
# COMPACT_ATOMS: atom_id res chain seq x y z
N MET A 1 -19.79 15.61 16.71
CA MET A 1 -19.81 14.72 15.54
C MET A 1 -20.75 13.57 15.83
N ASN A 2 -21.76 13.40 14.99
CA ASN A 2 -22.67 12.25 15.03
C ASN A 2 -22.00 11.02 14.42
N LEU A 3 -22.49 9.82 14.73
CA LEU A 3 -21.92 8.56 14.24
C LEU A 3 -21.85 8.49 12.71
N PHE A 4 -22.86 9.06 12.04
CA PHE A 4 -22.93 9.16 10.59
C PHE A 4 -21.84 10.08 10.00
N GLU A 5 -21.56 11.21 10.67
CA GLU A 5 -20.49 12.13 10.26
C GLU A 5 -19.12 11.47 10.43
N LEU A 6 -18.92 10.74 11.53
CA LEU A 6 -17.67 10.03 11.78
C LEU A 6 -17.43 8.94 10.72
N PHE A 7 -18.47 8.18 10.36
CA PHE A 7 -18.40 7.19 9.30
C PHE A 7 -18.00 7.80 7.95
N ILE A 8 -18.67 8.88 7.54
CA ILE A 8 -18.37 9.56 6.26
C ILE A 8 -16.95 10.12 6.26
N PHE A 9 -16.55 10.77 7.34
CA PHE A 9 -15.23 11.39 7.43
C PHE A 9 -14.12 10.35 7.42
N SER A 10 -14.24 9.29 8.23
CA SER A 10 -13.27 8.18 8.24
C SER A 10 -13.23 7.44 6.90
N PHE A 11 -14.38 7.23 6.25
CA PHE A 11 -14.44 6.62 4.93
C PHE A 11 -13.73 7.48 3.87
N LEU A 12 -14.00 8.79 3.83
CA LEU A 12 -13.34 9.71 2.89
C LEU A 12 -11.82 9.75 3.11
N VAL A 13 -11.37 9.81 4.37
CA VAL A 13 -9.93 9.79 4.70
C VAL A 13 -9.27 8.47 4.29
N ALA A 14 -9.93 7.33 4.50
CA ALA A 14 -9.40 6.05 4.05
C ALA A 14 -9.40 5.93 2.52
N LEU A 15 -10.45 6.44 1.86
CA LEU A 15 -10.60 6.41 0.41
C LEU A 15 -9.53 7.25 -0.31
N THR A 16 -9.16 8.42 0.22
CA THR A 16 -8.08 9.23 -0.36
C THR A 16 -6.74 8.51 -0.30
N GLY A 17 -6.45 7.83 0.81
CA GLY A 17 -5.27 6.98 0.94
C GLY A 17 -5.27 5.82 -0.07
N ALA A 18 -6.40 5.14 -0.23
CA ALA A 18 -6.55 4.03 -1.16
C ALA A 18 -6.44 4.43 -2.64
N ILE A 19 -6.94 5.62 -3.01
CA ILE A 19 -6.92 6.15 -4.40
C ILE A 19 -5.58 6.81 -4.73
N SER A 20 -4.75 7.14 -3.74
CA SER A 20 -3.43 7.75 -3.98
C SER A 20 -2.63 6.93 -5.00
N PRO A 21 -2.11 7.56 -6.08
CA PRO A 21 -1.40 6.85 -7.13
C PRO A 21 -0.11 6.26 -6.55
N GLY A 22 -0.16 4.96 -6.26
CA GLY A 22 0.93 4.22 -5.62
C GLY A 22 1.08 2.81 -6.19
N PRO A 23 2.20 2.13 -5.88
CA PRO A 23 2.53 0.83 -6.47
C PRO A 23 1.43 -0.22 -6.30
N LEU A 24 0.75 -0.19 -5.15
CA LEU A 24 -0.29 -1.16 -4.78
C LEU A 24 -1.59 -0.98 -5.60
N LEU A 25 -1.99 0.27 -5.84
CA LEU A 25 -3.12 0.60 -6.70
C LEU A 25 -2.80 0.30 -8.17
N THR A 26 -1.63 0.69 -8.66
CA THR A 26 -1.19 0.40 -10.03
C THR A 26 -1.11 -1.10 -10.29
N PHE A 27 -0.56 -1.87 -9.34
CA PHE A 27 -0.52 -3.33 -9.41
C PHE A 27 -1.92 -3.95 -9.45
N THR A 28 -2.83 -3.46 -8.60
CA THR A 28 -4.22 -3.93 -8.57
C THR A 28 -4.91 -3.68 -9.91
N ILE A 29 -4.78 -2.47 -10.48
CA ILE A 29 -5.34 -2.13 -11.80
C ILE A 29 -4.74 -3.03 -12.88
N TYR A 30 -3.42 -3.12 -12.97
CA TYR A 30 -2.73 -3.94 -13.98
C TYR A 30 -3.19 -5.40 -13.93
N LYS A 31 -3.22 -5.99 -12.73
CA LYS A 31 -3.60 -7.40 -12.56
C LYS A 31 -5.08 -7.63 -12.84
N THR A 32 -5.94 -6.65 -12.52
CA THR A 32 -7.37 -6.69 -12.82
C THR A 32 -7.63 -6.62 -14.33
N LEU A 33 -6.94 -5.72 -15.05
CA LEU A 33 -7.04 -5.59 -16.50
C LEU A 33 -6.48 -6.81 -17.26
N LYS A 34 -5.43 -7.43 -16.74
CA LYS A 34 -4.79 -8.62 -17.35
C LYS A 34 -5.57 -9.92 -17.12
N SER A 35 -6.49 -9.95 -16.15
CA SER A 35 -7.19 -11.19 -15.78
C SER A 35 -8.58 -11.27 -16.45
N GLU A 36 -8.75 -12.21 -17.38
CA GLU A 36 -10.01 -12.41 -18.11
C GLU A 36 -11.13 -13.04 -17.26
N LYS A 37 -10.81 -13.65 -16.11
CA LYS A 37 -11.79 -14.24 -15.19
C LYS A 37 -11.60 -13.66 -13.78
N LYS A 38 -12.69 -13.13 -13.21
CA LYS A 38 -12.81 -12.69 -11.80
C LYS A 38 -11.92 -11.50 -11.39
N GLY A 39 -11.83 -10.48 -12.24
CA GLY A 39 -11.10 -9.23 -11.93
C GLY A 39 -11.48 -8.58 -10.59
N TYR A 40 -12.77 -8.61 -10.21
CA TYR A 40 -13.22 -7.99 -8.94
C TYR A 40 -12.61 -8.63 -7.68
N LEU A 41 -12.32 -9.94 -7.71
CA LEU A 41 -11.76 -10.67 -6.57
C LEU A 41 -10.31 -10.26 -6.30
N ILE A 42 -9.60 -9.75 -7.30
CA ILE A 42 -8.20 -9.34 -7.18
C ILE A 42 -8.08 -8.17 -6.21
N GLY A 43 -8.95 -7.17 -6.31
CA GLY A 43 -8.97 -6.04 -5.38
C GLY A 43 -9.20 -6.50 -3.94
N ILE A 44 -10.19 -7.37 -3.71
CA ILE A 44 -10.49 -7.92 -2.37
C ILE A 44 -9.29 -8.70 -1.81
N LEU A 45 -8.68 -9.56 -2.61
CA LEU A 45 -7.51 -10.35 -2.20
C LEU A 45 -6.32 -9.47 -1.84
N VAL A 46 -6.06 -8.41 -2.62
CA VAL A 46 -4.98 -7.46 -2.37
C VAL A 46 -5.21 -6.68 -1.07
N VAL A 47 -6.44 -6.19 -0.85
CA VAL A 47 -6.79 -5.45 0.38
C VAL A 47 -6.68 -6.35 1.61
N ILE A 48 -7.15 -7.60 1.55
CA ILE A 48 -7.02 -8.56 2.67
C ILE A 48 -5.54 -8.81 2.99
N GLY A 49 -4.71 -9.02 1.97
CA GLY A 49 -3.27 -9.20 2.17
C GLY A 49 -2.59 -7.97 2.78
N HIS A 50 -2.96 -6.78 2.33
CA HIS A 50 -2.45 -5.51 2.88
C HIS A 50 -2.87 -5.32 4.34
N ALA A 51 -4.17 -5.48 4.63
CA ALA A 51 -4.72 -5.36 5.99
C ALA A 51 -4.11 -6.39 6.95
N ALA A 52 -3.78 -7.60 6.47
CA ALA A 52 -3.10 -8.59 7.29
C ALA A 52 -1.68 -8.15 7.70
N LEU A 53 -0.91 -7.54 6.78
CA LEU A 53 0.41 -7.00 7.10
C LEU A 53 0.32 -5.83 8.09
N GLU A 54 -0.65 -4.94 7.91
CA GLU A 54 -0.90 -3.84 8.85
C GLU A 54 -1.29 -4.36 10.23
N PHE A 55 -2.16 -5.39 10.29
CA PHE A 55 -2.55 -6.01 11.55
C PHE A 55 -1.38 -6.63 12.30
N VAL A 56 -0.50 -7.35 11.59
CA VAL A 56 0.75 -7.90 12.15
C VAL A 56 1.65 -6.78 12.67
N LEU A 57 1.80 -5.68 11.92
CA LEU A 57 2.57 -4.52 12.36
C LEU A 57 1.99 -3.91 13.64
N ILE A 58 0.66 -3.75 13.72
CA ILE A 58 -0.02 -3.24 14.92
C ILE A 58 0.24 -4.16 16.13
N LEU A 59 0.12 -5.48 15.96
CA LEU A 59 0.46 -6.44 17.02
C LEU A 59 1.92 -6.29 17.48
N LEU A 60 2.84 -6.13 16.54
CA LEU A 60 4.26 -5.93 16.83
C LEU A 60 4.50 -4.62 17.60
N LEU A 61 3.84 -3.54 17.21
CA LEU A 61 3.88 -2.26 17.93
C LEU A 61 3.33 -2.38 19.35
N LEU A 62 2.25 -3.14 19.55
CA LEU A 62 1.65 -3.40 20.86
C LEU A 62 2.58 -4.17 21.81
N THR A 63 3.46 -5.04 21.29
CA THR A 63 4.46 -5.75 22.12
C THR A 63 5.60 -4.88 22.64
N GLY A 64 5.67 -3.60 22.25
CA GLY A 64 6.69 -2.66 22.73
C GLY A 64 7.84 -2.40 21.75
N VAL A 65 7.73 -2.88 20.50
CA VAL A 65 8.68 -2.55 19.42
C VAL A 65 8.72 -1.04 19.12
N SER A 66 7.70 -0.29 19.56
CA SER A 66 7.69 1.17 19.54
C SER A 66 8.92 1.81 20.21
N PHE A 67 9.49 1.19 21.24
CA PHE A 67 10.72 1.70 21.89
C PHE A 67 11.94 1.64 20.97
N PHE A 68 12.04 0.60 20.14
CA PHE A 68 13.11 0.48 19.13
C PHE A 68 12.94 1.49 17.99
N LEU A 69 11.70 1.78 17.60
CA LEU A 69 11.37 2.75 16.55
C LEU A 69 11.60 4.21 16.96
N GLN A 70 11.72 4.51 18.26
CA GLN A 70 12.08 5.85 18.76
C GLN A 70 13.56 6.18 18.56
N ASN A 71 14.42 5.19 18.30
CA ASN A 71 15.82 5.45 18.01
C ASN A 71 15.96 6.05 16.60
N ILE A 72 16.49 7.27 16.52
CA ILE A 72 16.67 8.02 15.27
C ILE A 72 17.46 7.23 14.21
N THR A 73 18.47 6.46 14.62
CA THR A 73 19.30 5.67 13.70
C THR A 73 18.49 4.55 13.05
N ILE A 74 17.64 3.87 13.83
CA ILE A 74 16.81 2.76 13.36
C ILE A 74 15.73 3.29 12.43
N LEU A 75 15.10 4.41 12.78
CA LEU A 75 14.09 5.07 11.96
C LEU A 75 14.66 5.52 10.60
N ILE A 76 15.85 6.12 10.58
CA ILE A 76 16.53 6.53 9.34
C ILE A 76 16.85 5.30 8.48
N LEU A 77 17.32 4.21 9.07
CA LEU A 77 17.67 3.00 8.33
C LEU A 77 16.42 2.39 7.67
N ILE A 78 15.33 2.25 8.40
CA ILE A 78 14.04 1.75 7.86
C ILE A 78 13.53 2.69 6.76
N GLY A 79 13.60 4.01 6.99
CA GLY A 79 13.20 5.01 6.01
C GLY A 79 14.03 4.95 4.71
N LEU A 80 15.34 4.77 4.81
CA LEU A 80 16.23 4.61 3.65
C LEU A 80 15.92 3.33 2.86
N ILE A 81 15.76 2.20 3.56
CA ILE A 81 15.45 0.92 2.93
C ILE A 81 14.08 0.98 2.25
N GLY A 82 13.07 1.52 2.94
CA GLY A 82 11.72 1.70 2.40
C GLY A 82 11.71 2.65 1.20
N GLY A 83 12.41 3.79 1.29
CA GLY A 83 12.55 4.75 0.20
C GLY A 83 13.24 4.15 -1.03
N PHE A 84 14.31 3.37 -0.81
CA PHE A 84 14.99 2.66 -1.89
C PHE A 84 14.06 1.65 -2.59
N LEU A 85 13.30 0.86 -1.83
CA LEU A 85 12.30 -0.06 -2.36
C LEU A 85 11.21 0.67 -3.16
N LEU A 86 10.74 1.82 -2.68
CA LEU A 86 9.79 2.68 -3.38
C LEU A 86 10.34 3.17 -4.73
N CYS A 87 11.58 3.66 -4.77
CA CYS A 87 12.24 4.03 -6.01
C CYS A 87 12.38 2.84 -6.96
N PHE A 88 12.78 1.67 -6.44
CA PHE A 88 12.92 0.44 -7.22
C PHE A 88 11.59 0.02 -7.87
N PHE A 89 10.49 -0.01 -7.10
CA PHE A 89 9.17 -0.30 -7.65
C PHE A 89 8.70 0.75 -8.66
N GLY A 90 8.99 2.03 -8.42
CA GLY A 90 8.71 3.10 -9.37
C GLY A 90 9.42 2.89 -10.73
N ILE A 91 10.71 2.56 -10.70
CA ILE A 91 11.50 2.26 -11.90
C ILE A 91 10.94 1.03 -12.63
N MET A 92 10.56 -0.02 -11.90
CA MET A 92 9.98 -1.23 -12.48
C MET A 92 8.68 -0.93 -13.23
N VAL A 93 7.78 -0.13 -12.64
CA VAL A 93 6.53 0.29 -13.28
C VAL A 93 6.80 1.09 -14.55
N ILE A 94 7.74 2.04 -14.53
CA ILE A 94 8.12 2.84 -15.71
C ILE A 94 8.67 1.94 -16.82
N LYS A 95 9.55 0.98 -16.48
CA LYS A 95 10.12 0.04 -17.45
C LYS A 95 9.05 -0.84 -18.10
N ASP A 96 8.06 -1.31 -17.32
CA ASP A 96 6.97 -2.12 -17.84
C ASP A 96 6.10 -1.33 -18.83
N VAL A 97 5.78 -0.06 -18.52
CA VAL A 97 5.04 0.82 -19.44
C VAL A 97 5.81 1.07 -20.74
N LEU A 98 7.11 1.38 -20.66
CA LEU A 98 7.94 1.62 -21.85
C LEU A 98 8.07 0.40 -22.75
N LYS A 99 8.09 -0.81 -22.17
CA LYS A 99 8.17 -2.07 -22.94
C LYS A 99 6.89 -2.38 -23.72
N ILE A 100 5.74 -1.90 -23.25
CA ILE A 100 4.45 -2.04 -23.93
C ILE A 100 4.31 -1.08 -25.11
N GLY A 101 4.94 0.11 -25.07
CA GLY A 101 4.90 1.09 -26.15
C GLY A 101 5.88 0.85 -27.30
N SER A 102 6.74 -0.19 -27.22
CA SER A 102 7.72 -0.53 -28.26
C SER A 102 7.29 -1.71 -29.15
N ILE A 103 5.98 -1.96 -29.26
CA ILE A 103 5.34 -2.98 -30.12
C ILE A 103 4.37 -2.23 -31.03
#